data_AF-T0K8W0-F1
#
_entry.id   AF-T0K8W0-F1
#
_cell.length_a   1.000
_cell.length_b   1.000
_cell.length_c   1.000
_cell.angle_alpha   90.00
_cell.angle_beta   90.00
_cell.angle_gamma   90.00
#
_symmetry.space_group_name_H-M   'P 1'
#
loop_
_entity.id
_entity.type
_entity.pdbx_description
1 polymer ?
#
loop_
_entity_poly.entity_id
_entity_poly.type
_entity_poly.pdbx_seq_one_letter_code
_entity_poly.pdbx_strand_id
1 'polypeptide(L)'
;MPSLEVGTLGGGTILEPQSAMLDMLGVRGPHPTSPGENARRLARVIAAGVLAGELSLCSALAAGHLVRAHMQHNRSAPPTRTNTPAPSGTMTPVGLAMTSAVEKASKVSAAAVERSRR
;
A
#
# COMPACT_ATOMS: atom_id res chain seq x y z
N MET A 1 7.64 3.39 25.93
CA MET A 1 7.92 4.50 25.01
C MET A 1 7.81 5.81 25.78
N PRO A 2 8.90 6.30 26.43
CA PRO A 2 8.83 7.46 27.33
C PRO A 2 8.81 8.82 26.60
N SER A 3 9.28 8.86 25.35
CA SER A 3 9.43 10.07 24.54
C SER A 3 8.58 9.95 23.28
N LEU A 4 7.28 10.17 23.41
CA LEU A 4 6.32 10.09 22.31
C LEU A 4 5.76 11.49 22.03
N GLU A 5 6.28 12.12 20.98
CA GLU A 5 5.89 13.47 20.56
C GLU A 5 4.70 13.41 19.61
N VAL A 6 3.50 13.66 20.15
CA VAL A 6 2.26 13.68 19.35
C VAL A 6 1.36 14.82 19.74
N GLY A 7 0.55 15.26 18.78
CA GLY A 7 -0.47 16.28 18.96
C GLY A 7 -1.74 15.95 18.17
N THR A 8 -2.85 16.52 18.61
CA THR A 8 -4.18 16.36 17.98
C THR A 8 -4.65 17.65 17.29
N LEU A 9 -3.78 18.65 17.23
CA LEU A 9 -4.01 19.98 16.70
C LEU A 9 -2.68 20.56 16.20
N GLY A 10 -2.74 21.38 15.14
CA GLY A 10 -1.59 22.00 14.51
C GLY A 10 -0.92 21.18 13.40
N GLY A 11 -0.08 21.83 12.59
CA GLY A 11 0.65 21.18 11.50
C GLY A 11 -0.26 20.42 10.55
N GLY A 12 0.09 19.16 10.24
CA GLY A 12 -0.68 18.30 9.33
C GLY A 12 -2.04 17.82 9.85
N THR A 13 -2.37 18.01 11.13
CA THR A 13 -3.64 17.51 11.68
C THR A 13 -4.86 18.28 11.15
N ILE A 14 -4.65 19.45 10.56
CA ILE A 14 -5.72 20.29 9.98
C ILE A 14 -6.20 19.77 8.62
N LEU A 15 -5.40 18.92 7.97
CA LEU A 15 -5.70 18.36 6.66
C LEU A 15 -6.83 17.35 6.78
N GLU A 16 -7.74 17.34 5.80
CA GLU A 16 -8.98 16.58 5.85
C GLU A 16 -8.78 15.07 6.11
N PRO A 17 -7.89 14.34 5.39
CA PRO A 17 -7.69 12.92 5.65
C PRO A 17 -7.17 12.63 7.07
N GLN A 18 -6.22 13.44 7.55
CA GLN A 18 -5.62 13.29 8.87
C GLN A 18 -6.62 13.64 9.98
N SER A 19 -7.40 14.70 9.79
CA SER A 19 -8.52 15.07 10.67
C SER A 19 -9.56 13.97 10.75
N ALA A 20 -9.95 13.35 9.63
CA ALA A 20 -10.90 12.24 9.62
C ALA A 20 -10.40 11.02 10.42
N MET A 21 -9.10 10.73 10.38
CA MET A 21 -8.52 9.66 11.22
C MET A 21 -8.54 10.03 12.70
N LEU A 22 -8.26 11.29 13.06
CA LEU A 22 -8.36 11.75 14.45
C LEU A 22 -9.80 11.76 14.95
N ASP A 23 -10.78 12.04 14.07
CA ASP A 23 -12.21 11.93 14.37
C ASP A 23 -12.61 10.47 14.60
N MET A 24 -12.14 9.54 13.76
CA MET A 24 -12.36 8.10 13.95
C MET A 24 -11.83 7.60 15.30
N LEU A 25 -10.69 8.14 15.75
CA LEU A 25 -10.11 7.84 17.06
C LEU A 25 -10.75 8.64 18.21
N GLY A 26 -11.63 9.59 17.92
CA GLY A 26 -12.32 10.42 18.90
C GLY A 26 -11.40 11.38 19.66
N VAL A 27 -10.33 11.85 19.02
CA VAL A 27 -9.30 12.70 19.65
C VAL A 27 -8.98 13.95 18.85
N ARG A 28 -9.75 14.30 17.81
CA ARG A 28 -9.49 15.50 17.01
C ARG A 28 -9.56 16.77 17.85
N GLY A 29 -8.59 17.67 17.63
CA GLY A 29 -8.61 19.02 18.19
C GLY A 29 -8.31 19.08 19.70
N PRO A 30 -8.53 20.25 20.31
CA PRO A 30 -8.36 20.45 21.75
C PRO A 30 -9.45 19.72 22.53
N HIS A 31 -9.10 19.24 23.73
CA HIS A 31 -10.10 18.66 24.63
C HIS A 31 -10.94 19.80 25.25
N PRO A 32 -12.27 19.68 25.31
CA PRO A 32 -13.16 20.79 25.73
C PRO A 32 -12.87 21.35 27.14
N THR A 33 -12.50 20.48 28.08
CA THR A 33 -12.35 20.84 29.51
C THR A 33 -10.96 20.60 30.10
N SER A 34 -10.08 19.89 29.38
CA SER A 34 -8.82 19.38 29.94
C SER A 34 -7.71 19.40 28.88
N PRO A 35 -7.07 20.55 28.66
CA PRO A 35 -6.06 20.71 27.61
C PRO A 35 -5.00 19.61 27.62
N GLY A 36 -4.72 19.06 26.44
CA GLY A 36 -3.75 17.97 26.24
C GLY A 36 -4.30 16.56 26.44
N GLU A 37 -5.52 16.36 26.99
CA GLU A 37 -6.05 15.01 27.23
C GLU A 37 -6.25 14.21 25.93
N ASN A 38 -6.70 14.86 24.85
CA ASN A 38 -6.80 14.24 23.53
C ASN A 38 -5.43 13.73 23.03
N ALA A 39 -4.36 14.51 23.19
CA ALA A 39 -3.00 14.10 22.81
C ALA A 39 -2.49 12.94 23.69
N ARG A 40 -2.77 12.94 25.00
CA ARG A 40 -2.46 11.82 25.89
C ARG A 40 -3.24 10.55 25.51
N ARG A 41 -4.51 10.70 25.12
CA ARG A 41 -5.31 9.58 24.60
C ARG A 41 -4.72 9.03 23.30
N LEU A 42 -4.35 9.89 22.35
CA LEU A 42 -3.66 9.46 21.12
C LEU A 42 -2.35 8.73 21.43
N ALA A 43 -1.53 9.24 22.37
CA ALA A 43 -0.29 8.58 22.80
C ALA A 43 -0.53 7.17 23.36
N ARG A 44 -1.59 6.99 24.17
CA ARG A 44 -2.00 5.66 24.68
C ARG A 44 -2.46 4.73 23.56
N VAL A 45 -3.21 5.23 22.58
CA VAL A 45 -3.63 4.45 21.40
C VAL A 45 -2.42 3.98 20.60
N ILE A 46 -1.44 4.86 20.36
CA ILE A 46 -0.20 4.50 19.63
C ILE A 46 0.58 3.44 20.40
N ALA A 47 0.79 3.64 21.71
CA ALA A 47 1.50 2.66 22.54
C ALA A 47 0.79 1.29 22.57
N ALA A 48 -0.55 1.28 22.62
CA ALA A 48 -1.34 0.05 22.54
C ALA A 48 -1.21 -0.63 21.17
N GLY A 49 -1.21 0.14 20.08
CA GLY A 49 -0.98 -0.36 18.72
C GLY A 49 0.41 -0.99 18.56
N VAL A 50 1.45 -0.36 19.11
CA VAL A 50 2.82 -0.92 19.14
C VAL A 50 2.84 -2.24 19.91
N LEU A 51 2.27 -2.27 21.13
CA LEU A 51 2.20 -3.49 21.93
C LEU A 51 1.48 -4.63 21.20
N ALA A 52 0.35 -4.34 20.56
CA ALA A 52 -0.40 -5.33 19.77
C ALA A 52 0.43 -5.86 18.58
N GLY A 53 1.16 -4.97 17.90
CA GLY A 53 2.08 -5.33 16.81
C GLY A 53 3.20 -6.26 17.28
N GLU A 54 3.88 -5.91 18.38
CA GLU A 54 4.96 -6.71 18.96
C GLU A 54 4.48 -8.10 19.40
N LEU A 55 3.31 -8.17 20.05
CA LEU A 55 2.71 -9.46 20.43
C LEU A 55 2.38 -10.31 19.20
N SER A 56 1.79 -9.71 18.16
CA SER A 56 1.49 -10.41 16.91
C SER A 56 2.75 -10.91 16.22
N LEU A 57 3.80 -10.09 16.15
CA LEU A 57 5.08 -10.45 15.53
C LEU A 57 5.78 -11.58 16.30
N CYS A 58 5.91 -11.44 17.62
CA CYS A 58 6.50 -12.46 18.48
C CYS A 58 5.74 -13.80 18.38
N SER A 59 4.41 -13.75 18.35
CA SER A 59 3.58 -14.96 18.17
C SER A 59 3.80 -15.59 16.79
N ALA A 60 3.88 -14.80 15.73
CA ALA A 60 4.11 -15.30 14.37
C ALA A 60 5.52 -15.90 14.21
N LEU A 61 6.53 -15.35 14.89
CA LEU A 61 7.87 -15.91 14.94
C LEU A 61 7.89 -17.23 15.72
N ALA A 62 7.31 -17.26 16.90
CA ALA A 62 7.25 -18.45 17.75
C ALA A 62 6.48 -19.62 17.08
N ALA A 63 5.42 -19.32 16.34
CA ALA A 63 4.63 -20.30 15.60
C ALA A 63 5.17 -20.61 14.19
N GLY A 64 6.21 -19.92 13.72
CA GLY A 64 6.75 -20.10 12.36
C GLY A 64 5.83 -19.62 11.22
N HIS A 65 4.89 -18.72 11.51
CA HIS A 65 3.89 -18.23 10.54
C HIS A 65 4.35 -17.00 9.73
N LEU A 66 5.44 -16.34 10.12
CA LEU A 66 5.84 -15.05 9.56
C LEU A 66 6.01 -15.06 8.03
N VAL A 67 6.77 -16.01 7.48
CA VAL A 67 7.04 -16.09 6.03
C VAL A 67 5.76 -16.40 5.25
N ARG A 68 4.94 -17.34 5.76
CA ARG A 68 3.65 -17.69 5.13
C ARG A 68 2.74 -16.48 5.04
N ALA A 69 2.59 -15.72 6.13
CA ALA A 69 1.79 -14.50 6.15
C ALA A 69 2.36 -13.45 5.17
N HIS A 70 3.68 -13.33 5.07
CA HIS A 70 4.32 -12.43 4.11
C HIS A 70 4.03 -12.80 2.65
N MET A 71 4.14 -14.09 2.30
CA MET A 71 3.83 -14.58 0.95
C MET A 71 2.35 -14.37 0.60
N GLN A 72 1.46 -14.49 1.57
CA GLN A 72 0.02 -14.35 1.36
C GLN A 72 -0.45 -12.90 1.25
N HIS A 73 0.05 -12.00 2.11
CA HIS A 73 -0.52 -10.66 2.26
C HIS A 73 0.39 -9.53 1.77
N ASN A 74 1.69 -9.76 1.66
CA ASN A 74 2.67 -8.73 1.27
C ASN A 74 3.38 -9.05 -0.05
N ARG A 75 2.90 -10.06 -0.79
CA ARG A 75 3.39 -10.37 -2.13
C ARG A 75 2.25 -10.33 -3.12
N SER A 76 2.47 -9.62 -4.22
CA SER A 76 1.51 -9.54 -5.34
C SER A 76 1.23 -10.96 -5.84
N ALA A 77 -0.04 -11.30 -6.01
CA ALA A 77 -0.39 -12.52 -6.74
C ALA A 77 0.28 -12.46 -8.13
N PRO A 78 0.90 -13.55 -8.60
CA PRO A 78 1.37 -13.60 -9.97
C PRO A 78 0.21 -13.23 -10.88
N PRO A 79 0.39 -12.34 -11.88
CA PRO A 79 -0.68 -11.98 -12.79
C PRO A 79 -1.19 -13.28 -13.40
N THR A 80 -2.36 -13.72 -12.94
CA THR A 80 -3.05 -14.85 -13.55
C THR A 80 -3.36 -14.36 -14.94
N ARG A 81 -2.67 -14.90 -15.95
CA ARG A 81 -3.06 -14.65 -17.34
C ARG A 81 -4.52 -15.06 -17.40
N THR A 82 -5.41 -14.09 -17.57
CA THR A 82 -6.80 -14.40 -17.89
C THR A 82 -6.72 -15.29 -19.12
N ASN A 83 -7.13 -16.55 -18.99
CA ASN A 83 -7.42 -17.37 -20.15
C ASN A 83 -8.62 -16.71 -20.82
N THR A 84 -8.39 -15.64 -21.57
CA THR A 84 -9.34 -15.16 -22.56
C THR A 84 -9.49 -16.34 -23.53
N PRO A 85 -10.65 -17.00 -23.58
CA PRO A 85 -10.86 -18.05 -24.57
C PRO A 85 -10.62 -17.41 -25.93
N ALA A 86 -9.72 -17.99 -26.72
CA ALA A 86 -9.60 -17.60 -28.12
C ALA A 86 -11.00 -17.70 -28.75
N PRO A 87 -11.47 -16.70 -29.51
CA PRO A 87 -12.76 -16.80 -30.16
C PRO A 87 -12.73 -18.04 -31.06
N SER A 88 -13.66 -18.97 -30.85
CA SER A 88 -13.96 -20.06 -31.78
C SER A 88 -14.64 -19.47 -33.02
N GLY A 89 -13.88 -18.71 -33.79
CA GLY A 89 -14.28 -18.25 -35.11
C GLY A 89 -13.85 -19.28 -36.13
N THR A 90 -14.82 -19.97 -36.72
CA THR A 90 -14.68 -20.71 -37.98
C THR A 90 -13.87 -19.91 -38.99
N MET A 91 -12.79 -20.51 -39.51
CA MET A 91 -12.01 -19.95 -40.61
C MET A 91 -12.90 -19.77 -41.85
N THR A 92 -13.26 -18.54 -42.16
CA THR A 92 -13.63 -18.17 -43.53
C THR A 92 -12.36 -17.72 -44.26
N PRO A 93 -11.99 -18.35 -45.39
CA PRO A 93 -10.84 -17.92 -46.15
C PRO A 93 -11.24 -16.67 -46.94
N VAL A 94 -10.81 -15.50 -46.51
CA VAL A 94 -10.81 -14.31 -47.37
C VAL A 94 -9.38 -13.89 -47.58
N GLY A 95 -8.91 -14.13 -48.81
CA GLY A 95 -8.08 -13.20 -49.55
C GLY A 95 -6.69 -12.92 -49.00
N LEU A 96 -5.71 -13.62 -49.58
CA LEU A 96 -4.29 -13.30 -49.60
C LEU A 96 -4.04 -11.82 -50.00
N ALA A 97 -3.56 -10.99 -49.07
CA ALA A 97 -2.86 -9.75 -49.40
C ALA A 97 -1.58 -9.67 -48.55
N MET A 98 -0.47 -9.88 -49.26
CA MET A 98 0.89 -9.99 -48.76
C MET A 98 1.49 -8.64 -48.31
N THR A 99 2.47 -8.75 -47.41
CA THR A 99 3.67 -7.91 -47.22
C THR A 99 3.58 -6.55 -46.52
N SER A 100 4.20 -6.44 -45.33
CA SER A 100 5.50 -5.77 -45.10
C SER A 100 5.59 -5.09 -43.72
N ALA A 101 6.82 -4.94 -43.22
CA ALA A 101 7.28 -4.41 -41.92
C ALA A 101 7.25 -5.44 -40.76
N VAL A 102 8.24 -6.34 -40.66
CA VAL A 102 9.62 -6.07 -40.19
C VAL A 102 9.63 -5.26 -38.90
N GLU A 103 9.81 -6.01 -37.80
CA GLU A 103 10.72 -5.72 -36.69
C GLU A 103 10.78 -4.26 -36.20
N LYS A 104 10.05 -3.97 -35.12
CA LYS A 104 10.47 -2.95 -34.16
C LYS A 104 10.69 -3.59 -32.80
N ALA A 105 11.74 -4.39 -32.75
CA ALA A 105 12.45 -4.67 -31.51
C ALA A 105 12.90 -3.33 -30.88
N SER A 106 12.73 -3.25 -29.56
CA SER A 106 13.49 -2.41 -28.64
C SER A 106 13.62 -0.92 -29.00
N LYS A 107 12.65 -0.11 -28.57
CA LYS A 107 12.95 1.27 -28.17
C LYS A 107 12.82 1.37 -26.66
N VAL A 108 13.96 1.25 -26.00
CA VAL A 108 14.13 1.67 -24.60
C VAL A 108 13.73 3.15 -24.52
N SER A 109 12.77 3.46 -23.67
CA SER A 109 12.28 4.83 -23.46
C SER A 109 13.43 5.74 -23.04
N ALA A 110 13.44 7.00 -23.50
CA ALA A 110 14.48 7.99 -23.16
C ALA A 110 14.66 8.16 -21.63
N ALA A 111 13.59 7.90 -20.86
CA ALA A 111 13.63 7.89 -19.40
C ALA A 111 14.51 6.77 -18.79
N ALA A 112 14.69 5.66 -19.50
CA ALA A 112 15.54 4.54 -19.06
C ALA A 112 17.03 4.76 -19.40
N VAL A 113 17.34 5.57 -20.41
CA VAL A 113 18.72 5.97 -20.74
C VAL A 113 19.28 6.94 -19.69
N GLU A 114 18.47 7.87 -19.19
CA GLU A 114 18.89 8.86 -18.20
C GLU A 114 19.22 8.24 -16.82
N ARG A 115 18.58 7.11 -16.48
CA ARG A 115 18.81 6.41 -15.21
C ARG A 115 20.08 5.56 -15.16
N SER A 116 20.66 5.18 -16.29
CA SER A 116 21.88 4.35 -16.31
C SER A 116 23.17 5.17 -16.23
N ARG A 117 23.08 6.51 -16.17
CA ARG A 117 24.22 7.44 -16.08
C ARG A 117 24.39 8.05 -14.69
N ARG A 118 23.62 7.59 -13.69
CA ARG A 118 23.80 7.95 -12.28
C ARG A 118 24.34 6.77 -11.50
#